data_AF-A0A0D3ACG5-F1
#
_entry.id   AF-A0A0D3ACG5-F1
#
_cell.length_a   1.000
_cell.length_b   1.000
_cell.length_c   1.000
_cell.angle_alpha   90.00
_cell.angle_beta   90.00
_cell.angle_gamma   90.00
#
_symmetry.space_group_name_H-M   'P 1'
#
loop_
_entity.id
_entity.type
_entity.pdbx_description
1 polymer ?
#
loop_
_entity_poly.entity_id
_entity_poly.type
_entity_poly.pdbx_seq_one_letter_code
_entity_poly.pdbx_strand_id
1 'polypeptide(L)'
;MREISRKVAEIQNEGLGEHRLRDLNDEINKLLRERWHWERRIVELGGPNYNRHGAKMTDLEGNIVDVPNTSGRGPGYRYFGAAKKLPGVRELFEKPPELRKRRTRYDIYKRIDASYYGYRDEEDGVLEGLERSAEGAMRRRSGGGWRSGGGRRGRGRRRLLALELRRRCCLRRRRGREGEGEGVCGACSFA
;
A
#
# COMPACT_ATOMS: atom_id res chain seq x y z
N MET A 1 35.40 0.77 -44.89
CA MET A 1 34.34 1.53 -44.19
C MET A 1 33.36 2.23 -45.13
N ARG A 2 33.83 3.02 -46.12
CA ARG A 2 32.93 3.77 -47.04
C ARG A 2 31.90 2.90 -47.77
N GLU A 3 32.27 1.67 -48.14
CA GLU A 3 31.36 0.71 -48.77
C GLU A 3 30.20 0.29 -47.86
N ILE A 4 30.49 0.04 -46.58
CA ILE A 4 29.47 -0.28 -45.58
C ILE A 4 28.49 0.89 -45.47
N SER A 5 29.00 2.12 -45.34
CA SER A 5 28.15 3.32 -45.24
C SER A 5 27.25 3.50 -46.47
N ARG A 6 27.76 3.26 -47.69
CA ARG A 6 26.95 3.32 -48.92
C ARG A 6 25.83 2.29 -48.93
N LYS A 7 26.13 1.03 -48.60
CA LYS A 7 25.13 -0.05 -48.56
C LYS A 7 24.11 0.14 -47.45
N VAL A 8 24.52 0.67 -46.29
CA VAL A 8 23.60 1.03 -45.20
C VAL A 8 22.60 2.09 -45.66
N ALA A 9 23.05 3.11 -46.40
CA ALA A 9 22.15 4.11 -46.97
C ALA A 9 21.20 3.51 -48.02
N GLU A 10 21.66 2.53 -48.82
CA GLU A 10 20.81 1.84 -49.81
C GLU A 10 19.69 1.01 -49.14
N ILE A 11 20.00 0.29 -48.05
CA ILE A 11 19.03 -0.53 -47.29
C ILE A 11 17.96 0.30 -46.57
N GLN A 12 18.23 1.58 -46.27
CA GLN A 12 17.23 2.45 -45.64
C GLN A 12 16.03 2.74 -46.56
N ASN A 13 16.17 2.52 -47.88
CA ASN A 13 15.09 2.71 -48.83
C ASN A 13 14.10 1.53 -48.81
N GLU A 14 12.89 1.75 -48.30
CA GLU A 14 11.85 0.71 -48.17
C GLU A 14 11.24 0.24 -49.51
N GLY A 15 11.45 1.01 -50.58
CA GLY A 15 10.97 0.69 -51.92
C GLY A 15 11.84 -0.30 -52.69
N LEU A 16 12.98 -0.74 -52.13
CA LEU A 16 13.76 -1.82 -52.74
C LEU A 16 13.03 -3.15 -52.54
N GLY A 17 12.94 -3.96 -53.60
CA GLY A 17 12.34 -5.28 -53.53
C GLY A 17 13.00 -6.18 -52.46
N GLU A 18 12.21 -7.07 -51.86
CA GLU A 18 12.64 -7.92 -50.74
C GLU A 18 13.94 -8.70 -51.03
N HIS A 19 14.08 -9.28 -52.23
CA HIS A 19 15.28 -10.03 -52.60
C HIS A 19 16.53 -9.16 -52.51
N ARG A 20 16.46 -7.93 -53.05
CA ARG A 20 17.59 -7.01 -53.05
C ARG A 20 17.96 -6.57 -51.63
N LEU A 21 16.98 -6.38 -50.76
CA LEU A 21 17.22 -6.10 -49.34
C LEU A 21 17.95 -7.25 -48.64
N ARG A 22 17.65 -8.50 -48.99
CA ARG A 22 18.35 -9.69 -48.46
C ARG A 22 19.81 -9.72 -48.91
N ASP A 23 20.07 -9.55 -50.21
CA ASP A 23 21.42 -9.53 -50.77
C ASP A 23 22.28 -8.43 -50.15
N LEU A 24 21.75 -7.21 -50.07
CA LEU A 24 22.45 -6.07 -49.47
C LEU A 24 22.76 -6.33 -47.99
N ASN A 25 21.85 -6.98 -47.26
CA ASN A 25 22.08 -7.30 -45.87
C ASN A 25 23.19 -8.35 -45.70
N ASP A 26 23.20 -9.39 -46.53
CA ASP A 26 24.25 -10.40 -46.57
C ASP A 26 25.62 -9.79 -46.91
N GLU A 27 25.65 -8.89 -47.88
CA GLU A 27 26.85 -8.15 -48.26
C GLU A 27 27.39 -7.26 -47.11
N ILE A 28 26.52 -6.55 -46.39
CA ILE A 28 26.93 -5.75 -45.23
C ILE A 28 27.46 -6.66 -44.12
N ASN A 29 26.77 -7.75 -43.82
CA ASN A 29 27.20 -8.70 -42.80
C ASN A 29 28.53 -9.38 -43.15
N LYS A 30 28.80 -9.64 -44.43
CA LYS A 30 30.09 -10.13 -44.91
C LYS A 30 31.20 -9.10 -44.64
N LEU A 31 31.00 -7.84 -45.02
CA LEU A 31 31.98 -6.78 -44.78
C LEU A 31 32.24 -6.54 -43.29
N LEU A 32 31.22 -6.64 -42.44
CA LEU A 32 31.38 -6.51 -40.99
C LEU A 32 32.16 -7.67 -40.36
N ARG A 33 31.94 -8.90 -40.83
CA ARG A 33 32.71 -10.08 -40.39
C ARG A 33 34.18 -9.95 -40.77
N GLU A 34 34.45 -9.58 -42.02
CA GLU A 34 35.82 -9.34 -42.49
C GLU A 34 36.49 -8.25 -41.67
N ARG A 35 35.81 -7.10 -41.45
CA ARG A 35 36.31 -6.03 -40.59
C ARG A 35 36.68 -6.54 -39.20
N TRP A 36 35.81 -7.33 -38.59
CA TRP A 36 36.05 -7.88 -37.25
C TRP A 36 37.24 -8.87 -37.22
N HIS A 37 37.39 -9.71 -38.25
CA HIS A 37 38.56 -10.59 -38.38
C HIS A 37 39.86 -9.79 -38.51
N TRP A 38 39.85 -8.74 -39.32
CA TRP A 38 41.00 -7.84 -39.45
C TRP A 38 41.31 -7.10 -38.17
N GLU A 39 40.30 -6.55 -37.49
CA GLU A 39 40.47 -5.89 -36.20
C GLU A 39 41.10 -6.84 -35.18
N ARG A 40 40.59 -8.08 -35.06
CA ARG A 40 41.18 -9.10 -34.17
C ARG A 40 42.63 -9.37 -34.54
N ARG A 41 42.94 -9.50 -35.83
CA ARG A 41 44.31 -9.74 -36.30
C ARG A 41 45.24 -8.59 -35.95
N ILE A 42 44.77 -7.34 -36.04
CA ILE A 42 45.53 -6.16 -35.62
C ILE A 42 45.86 -6.24 -34.13
N VAL A 43 44.90 -6.64 -33.28
CA VAL A 43 45.15 -6.84 -31.85
C VAL A 43 46.19 -7.93 -31.59
N GLU A 44 46.09 -9.06 -32.29
CA GLU A 44 47.05 -10.18 -32.18
C GLU A 44 48.47 -9.75 -32.56
N LEU A 45 48.60 -8.85 -33.53
CA LEU A 45 49.88 -8.30 -33.97
C LEU A 45 50.39 -7.16 -33.05
N GLY A 46 49.71 -6.89 -31.92
CA GLY A 46 50.09 -5.85 -30.95
C GLY A 46 49.68 -4.43 -31.36
N GLY A 47 48.77 -4.30 -32.33
CA GLY A 47 48.26 -3.01 -32.80
C GLY A 47 47.11 -2.43 -31.95
N PRO A 48 46.61 -1.23 -32.31
CA PRO A 48 45.54 -0.56 -31.58
C PRO A 48 44.19 -1.29 -31.63
N ASN A 49 43.45 -1.25 -30.51
CA ASN A 49 42.12 -1.87 -30.37
C ASN A 49 41.00 -0.98 -30.90
N TYR A 50 40.73 -1.03 -32.21
CA TYR A 50 39.64 -0.28 -32.85
C TYR A 50 38.23 -0.71 -32.40
N ASN A 51 38.06 -1.97 -31.99
CA ASN A 51 36.77 -2.49 -31.53
C ASN A 51 36.30 -1.85 -30.19
N ARG A 52 37.24 -1.39 -29.35
CA ARG A 52 36.93 -0.79 -28.03
C ARG A 52 36.32 0.61 -28.15
N HIS A 53 36.65 1.33 -29.22
CA HIS A 53 36.22 2.71 -29.46
C HIS A 53 35.21 2.82 -30.62
N GLY A 54 34.86 1.71 -31.26
CA GLY A 54 33.85 1.69 -32.30
C GLY A 54 32.49 2.05 -31.69
N ALA A 55 31.89 3.13 -32.19
CA ALA A 55 30.48 3.40 -31.92
C ALA A 55 29.71 2.12 -32.28
N LYS A 56 29.03 1.52 -31.30
CA LYS A 56 28.05 0.49 -31.58
C LYS A 56 27.08 1.15 -32.54
N MET A 57 27.06 0.70 -33.79
CA MET A 57 26.18 1.27 -34.82
C MET A 57 24.74 1.02 -34.37
N THR A 58 24.19 1.97 -33.62
CA THR A 58 22.79 2.06 -33.24
C THR A 58 22.08 2.75 -34.38
N ASP A 59 20.97 2.19 -34.84
CA ASP A 59 20.13 2.85 -35.83
C ASP A 59 19.55 4.16 -35.27
N LEU A 60 18.87 4.94 -36.11
CA LEU A 60 18.16 6.17 -35.71
C LEU A 60 17.14 5.90 -34.58
N GLU A 61 16.63 4.68 -34.48
CA GLU A 61 15.73 4.22 -33.41
C GLU A 61 16.46 3.69 -32.16
N GLY A 62 17.78 3.80 -32.07
CA GLY A 62 18.56 3.48 -30.85
C GLY A 62 18.59 2.00 -30.45
N ASN A 63 17.94 1.11 -31.21
CA ASN A 63 17.88 -0.31 -30.88
C ASN A 63 19.11 -1.06 -31.41
N ILE A 64 19.83 -1.70 -30.50
CA ILE A 64 20.91 -2.64 -30.82
C ILE A 64 20.24 -3.98 -31.19
N VAL A 65 19.97 -4.15 -32.47
CA VAL A 65 19.21 -5.29 -32.98
C VAL A 65 20.19 -6.36 -33.47
N ASP A 66 20.92 -6.95 -32.52
CA ASP A 66 21.65 -8.20 -32.72
C ASP A 66 20.68 -9.34 -32.48
N VAL A 67 20.54 -10.28 -33.43
CA VAL A 67 19.94 -11.58 -33.11
C VAL A 67 20.86 -12.20 -32.05
N PRO A 68 20.34 -12.56 -30.84
CA PRO A 68 21.17 -13.19 -29.82
C PRO A 68 21.86 -14.40 -30.44
N ASN A 69 23.19 -14.36 -30.53
CA ASN A 69 23.94 -15.47 -31.07
C ASN A 69 23.76 -16.65 -30.10
N THR A 70 22.89 -17.61 -30.46
CA THR A 70 22.64 -18.85 -29.70
C THR A 70 23.93 -19.59 -29.34
N SER A 71 24.99 -19.42 -30.13
CA SER A 71 26.27 -20.10 -29.96
C SER A 71 27.28 -19.30 -29.13
N GLY A 72 26.96 -18.07 -28.70
CA GLY A 72 27.82 -17.24 -27.84
C GLY A 72 29.20 -16.87 -28.41
N ARG A 73 29.50 -17.24 -29.67
CA ARG A 73 30.84 -17.14 -30.27
C ARG A 73 30.80 -16.25 -31.50
N GLY A 74 31.30 -15.03 -31.35
CA GLY A 74 31.46 -14.06 -32.44
C GLY A 74 30.24 -13.18 -32.71
N PRO A 75 30.39 -12.14 -33.55
CA PRO A 75 29.32 -11.22 -33.91
C PRO A 75 28.20 -11.98 -34.65
N GLY A 76 26.97 -11.86 -34.15
CA GLY A 76 25.79 -12.48 -34.73
C GLY A 76 25.42 -11.86 -36.09
N TYR A 77 24.49 -12.52 -36.79
CA TYR A 77 23.90 -11.96 -38.00
C TYR A 77 23.03 -10.75 -37.65
N ARG A 78 23.17 -9.66 -38.41
CA ARG A 78 22.47 -8.40 -38.14
C ARG A 78 21.50 -8.08 -39.28
N TYR A 79 20.39 -7.42 -38.96
CA TYR A 79 19.46 -6.89 -39.96
C TYR A 79 19.44 -5.36 -39.85
N PHE A 80 19.60 -4.67 -40.97
CA PHE A 80 19.67 -3.20 -41.03
C PHE A 80 18.40 -2.62 -41.68
N GLY A 81 17.98 -1.42 -41.26
CA GLY A 81 16.93 -0.63 -41.93
C GLY A 81 15.70 -1.43 -42.38
N ALA A 82 15.35 -1.31 -43.67
CA ALA A 82 14.18 -1.98 -44.26
C ALA A 82 14.26 -3.52 -44.21
N ALA A 83 15.47 -4.11 -44.13
CA ALA A 83 15.63 -5.55 -44.04
C ALA A 83 15.03 -6.15 -42.73
N LYS A 84 14.78 -5.31 -41.71
CA LYS A 84 14.08 -5.72 -40.48
C LYS A 84 12.59 -5.95 -40.69
N LYS A 85 12.00 -5.29 -41.69
CA LYS A 85 10.55 -5.37 -41.99
C LYS A 85 10.21 -6.58 -42.87
N LEU A 86 11.21 -7.36 -43.30
CA LEU A 86 11.01 -8.55 -44.11
C LEU A 86 10.14 -9.59 -43.39
N PRO A 87 9.25 -10.29 -44.11
CA PRO A 87 8.46 -11.38 -43.54
C PRO A 87 9.39 -12.47 -42.97
N GLY A 88 9.08 -12.98 -41.77
CA GLY A 88 9.89 -13.92 -41.00
C GLY A 88 11.00 -13.29 -40.15
N VAL A 89 11.63 -12.20 -40.60
CA VAL A 89 12.60 -11.43 -39.78
C VAL A 89 11.87 -10.55 -38.78
N ARG A 90 10.75 -9.97 -39.20
CA ARG A 90 9.92 -9.11 -38.36
C ARG A 90 9.45 -9.82 -37.09
N GLU A 91 9.07 -11.09 -37.20
CA GLU A 91 8.62 -11.93 -36.09
C GLU A 91 9.72 -12.16 -35.04
N LEU A 92 11.00 -12.21 -35.45
CA LEU A 92 12.13 -12.34 -34.53
C LEU A 92 12.33 -11.09 -33.66
N PHE A 93 11.84 -9.93 -34.12
CA PHE A 93 12.04 -8.64 -33.47
C PHE A 93 10.78 -8.06 -32.82
N GLU A 94 9.60 -8.54 -33.19
CA GLU A 94 8.37 -8.30 -32.45
C GLU A 94 8.46 -8.97 -31.08
N LYS A 95 9.09 -8.28 -30.12
CA LYS A 95 9.04 -8.68 -28.72
C LYS A 95 7.57 -8.79 -28.34
N PRO A 96 7.10 -9.95 -27.83
CA PRO A 96 5.77 -10.02 -27.28
C PRO A 96 5.63 -8.90 -26.25
N PRO A 97 4.52 -8.12 -26.28
CA PRO A 97 4.35 -6.99 -25.40
C PRO A 97 4.61 -7.47 -23.97
N GLU A 98 5.54 -6.80 -23.27
CA GLU A 98 5.87 -7.20 -21.91
C GLU A 98 4.58 -7.23 -21.10
N LEU A 99 4.13 -8.43 -20.75
CA LEU A 99 2.94 -8.61 -19.93
C LEU A 99 3.22 -7.84 -18.65
N ARG A 100 2.43 -6.79 -18.39
CA ARG A 100 2.54 -6.02 -17.14
C ARG A 100 2.48 -7.03 -16.01
N LYS A 101 3.61 -7.24 -15.33
CA LYS A 101 3.70 -8.23 -14.25
C LYS A 101 2.61 -7.87 -13.25
N ARG A 102 1.63 -8.77 -13.07
CA ARG A 102 0.63 -8.59 -12.02
C ARG A 102 1.37 -8.49 -10.71
N ARG A 103 0.90 -7.57 -9.84
CA ARG A 103 1.49 -7.41 -8.50
C ARG A 103 1.52 -8.77 -7.83
N THR A 104 2.70 -9.21 -7.43
CA THR A 104 2.83 -10.47 -6.69
C THR A 104 2.25 -10.28 -5.29
N ARG A 105 1.90 -11.38 -4.61
CA ARG A 105 1.45 -11.32 -3.21
C ARG A 105 2.48 -10.59 -2.34
N TYR A 106 3.77 -10.80 -2.60
CA TYR A 106 4.86 -10.11 -1.91
C TYR A 106 4.81 -8.58 -2.10
N ASP A 107 4.55 -8.09 -3.31
CA ASP A 107 4.41 -6.65 -3.59
C ASP A 107 3.17 -6.01 -2.95
N ILE A 108 2.18 -6.82 -2.59
CA ILE A 108 1.00 -6.40 -1.84
C ILE A 108 1.37 -6.34 -0.37
N TYR A 109 1.94 -7.41 0.20
CA TYR A 109 2.38 -7.45 1.60
C TYR A 109 3.39 -6.36 1.95
N LYS A 110 4.30 -6.00 1.05
CA LYS A 110 5.27 -4.92 1.26
C LYS A 110 4.62 -3.54 1.47
N ARG A 111 3.39 -3.33 0.97
CA ARG A 111 2.63 -2.09 1.13
C ARG A 111 1.60 -2.14 2.26
N ILE A 112 1.42 -3.29 2.91
CA ILE A 112 0.56 -3.42 4.08
C ILE A 112 1.40 -2.95 5.26
N ASP A 113 1.05 -1.78 5.80
CA ASP A 113 1.71 -1.15 6.93
C ASP A 113 0.95 -1.43 8.24
N ALA A 114 1.49 -0.97 9.37
CA ALA A 114 0.84 -1.10 10.68
C ALA A 114 -0.55 -0.44 10.73
N SER A 115 -0.76 0.59 9.89
CA SER A 115 -2.05 1.28 9.73
C SER A 115 -3.15 0.33 9.25
N TYR A 116 -2.86 -0.64 8.39
CA TYR A 116 -3.84 -1.65 7.96
C TYR A 116 -4.39 -2.50 9.12
N TYR A 117 -3.59 -2.71 10.16
CA TYR A 117 -3.98 -3.45 11.36
C TYR A 117 -4.53 -2.55 12.47
N GLY A 118 -4.75 -1.26 12.21
CA GLY A 118 -5.34 -0.32 13.18
C GLY A 118 -4.41 0.13 14.30
N TYR A 119 -3.11 -0.19 14.25
CA TYR A 119 -2.14 0.21 15.29
C TYR A 119 -1.92 1.72 15.42
N ARG A 120 -2.45 2.52 14.49
CA ARG A 120 -2.35 4.00 14.52
C ARG A 120 -3.67 4.67 14.91
N ASP A 121 -4.77 3.93 15.01
CA ASP A 121 -6.09 4.49 15.30
C ASP A 121 -6.20 4.99 16.75
N GLU A 122 -5.35 4.49 17.65
CA GLU A 122 -5.22 4.95 19.03
C GLU A 122 -4.50 6.33 19.13
N GLU A 123 -3.65 6.69 18.16
CA GLU A 123 -2.87 7.94 18.19
C GLU A 123 -3.70 9.19 17.83
N ASP A 124 -4.74 9.04 16.99
CA ASP A 124 -5.56 10.17 16.51
C ASP A 124 -6.50 10.75 17.59
N GLY A 125 -6.67 10.07 18.73
CA GLY A 125 -7.46 10.54 19.89
C GLY A 125 -8.97 10.70 19.65
N VAL A 126 -9.45 10.45 18.42
CA VAL A 126 -10.87 10.51 18.04
C VAL A 126 -11.69 9.49 18.83
N LEU A 127 -11.15 8.29 19.02
CA LEU A 127 -11.82 7.20 19.74
C LEU A 127 -12.06 7.57 21.20
N GLU A 128 -11.06 8.14 21.90
CA GLU A 128 -11.18 8.54 23.31
C GLU A 128 -12.31 9.55 23.56
N GLY A 129 -12.50 10.50 22.64
CA GLY A 129 -13.58 11.50 22.74
C GLY A 129 -14.97 10.87 22.61
N LEU A 130 -15.13 9.95 21.66
CA LEU A 130 -16.36 9.20 21.44
C LEU A 130 -16.68 8.29 22.62
N GLU A 131 -15.69 7.57 23.13
CA GLU A 131 -15.81 6.70 24.30
C GLU A 131 -16.22 7.48 25.54
N ARG A 132 -15.56 8.61 25.83
CA ARG A 132 -15.90 9.45 26.99
C ARG A 132 -17.36 9.95 26.96
N SER A 133 -17.85 10.32 25.78
CA SER A 133 -19.25 10.73 25.59
C SER A 133 -20.21 9.57 25.84
N ALA A 134 -19.92 8.39 25.27
CA ALA A 134 -20.70 7.18 25.43
C ALA A 134 -20.71 6.65 26.88
N GLU A 135 -19.54 6.60 27.52
CA GLU A 135 -19.39 6.25 28.94
C GLU A 135 -20.15 7.22 29.84
N GLY A 136 -20.08 8.52 29.57
CA GLY A 136 -20.85 9.53 30.30
C GLY A 136 -22.36 9.31 30.18
N ALA A 137 -22.85 8.93 28.99
CA ALA A 137 -24.25 8.57 28.79
C ALA A 137 -24.63 7.29 29.56
N MET A 138 -23.82 6.23 29.49
CA MET A 138 -24.00 4.98 30.22
C MET A 138 -23.98 5.18 31.74
N ARG A 139 -23.01 5.93 32.27
CA ARG A 139 -22.90 6.27 33.70
C ARG A 139 -24.10 7.07 34.20
N ARG A 140 -24.61 8.03 33.41
CA ARG A 140 -25.82 8.78 33.75
C ARG A 140 -27.04 7.86 33.82
N ARG A 141 -27.18 6.95 32.85
CA ARG A 141 -28.28 5.98 32.79
C ARG A 141 -28.25 5.00 33.98
N SER A 142 -27.09 4.44 34.29
CA SER A 142 -26.89 3.52 35.42
C SER A 142 -26.99 4.23 36.79
N GLY A 143 -26.43 5.45 36.89
CA GLY A 143 -26.49 6.28 38.10
C GLY A 143 -27.90 6.75 38.44
N GLY A 144 -28.73 7.04 37.44
CA GLY A 144 -30.15 7.34 37.62
C GLY A 144 -30.94 6.18 38.24
N GLY A 145 -30.62 4.94 37.83
CA GLY A 145 -31.17 3.71 38.44
C GLY A 145 -30.73 3.54 39.89
N TRP A 146 -29.44 3.74 40.18
CA TRP A 146 -28.88 3.66 41.54
C TRP A 146 -29.47 4.71 42.50
N ARG A 147 -29.59 5.97 42.08
CA ARG A 147 -30.17 7.06 42.92
C ARG A 147 -31.63 6.81 43.25
N SER A 148 -32.40 6.31 42.28
CA SER A 148 -33.81 5.96 42.46
C SER A 148 -34.00 4.77 43.41
N GLY A 149 -33.10 3.78 43.35
CA GLY A 149 -33.06 2.64 44.27
C GLY A 149 -32.56 2.99 45.69
N GLY A 150 -31.66 3.96 45.82
CA GLY A 150 -31.14 4.44 47.11
C GLY A 150 -32.17 5.25 47.91
N GLY A 151 -33.02 6.03 47.24
CA GLY A 151 -34.10 6.80 47.87
C GLY A 151 -35.17 5.93 48.55
N ARG A 152 -35.44 4.72 48.03
CA ARG A 152 -36.36 3.75 48.66
C ARG A 152 -35.78 3.19 49.98
N ARG A 153 -34.48 2.91 50.03
CA ARG A 153 -33.79 2.42 51.24
C ARG A 153 -33.74 3.46 52.36
N GLY A 154 -33.60 4.76 52.03
CA GLY A 154 -33.58 5.86 52.99
C GLY A 154 -34.96 6.22 53.60
N ARG A 155 -36.04 6.14 52.81
CA ARG A 155 -37.42 6.44 53.30
C ARG A 155 -37.92 5.41 54.32
N GLY A 156 -37.53 4.14 54.18
CA GLY A 156 -37.84 3.09 55.16
C GLY A 156 -37.21 3.37 56.53
N ARG A 157 -35.93 3.75 56.57
CA ARG A 157 -35.22 4.11 57.81
C ARG A 157 -35.82 5.33 58.51
N ARG A 158 -36.22 6.38 57.78
CA ARG A 158 -36.88 7.57 58.36
C ARG A 158 -38.26 7.27 58.94
N ARG A 159 -39.06 6.40 58.30
CA ARG A 159 -40.37 5.97 58.82
C ARG A 159 -40.25 5.15 60.11
N LEU A 160 -39.25 4.27 60.19
CA LEU A 160 -38.98 3.48 61.40
C LEU A 160 -38.56 4.37 62.58
N LEU A 161 -37.65 5.32 62.36
CA LEU A 161 -37.25 6.31 63.38
C LEU A 161 -38.44 7.16 63.88
N ALA A 162 -39.34 7.57 62.99
CA ALA A 162 -40.53 8.34 63.36
C ALA A 162 -41.53 7.53 64.21
N LEU A 163 -41.72 6.25 63.88
CA LEU A 163 -42.57 5.33 64.66
C LEU A 163 -41.98 5.05 66.05
N GLU A 164 -40.66 4.93 66.14
CA GLU A 164 -39.94 4.72 67.40
C GLU A 164 -40.02 5.95 68.32
N LEU A 165 -39.90 7.16 67.78
CA LEU A 165 -40.13 8.42 68.50
C LEU A 165 -41.58 8.56 69.00
N ARG A 166 -42.58 8.19 68.17
CA ARG A 166 -44.00 8.19 68.57
C ARG A 166 -44.27 7.20 69.71
N ARG A 167 -43.68 6.00 69.68
CA ARG A 167 -43.79 5.01 70.75
C ARG A 167 -43.16 5.51 72.05
N ARG A 168 -41.98 6.12 71.99
CA ARG A 168 -41.33 6.76 73.15
C ARG A 168 -42.20 7.89 73.74
N CYS A 169 -42.81 8.71 72.90
CA CYS A 169 -43.71 9.78 73.35
C CYS A 169 -44.97 9.23 74.05
N CYS A 170 -45.61 8.19 73.49
CA CYS A 170 -46.75 7.52 74.13
C CYS A 170 -46.40 6.88 75.48
N LEU A 171 -45.25 6.21 75.58
CA LEU A 171 -44.77 5.62 76.84
C LEU A 171 -44.52 6.68 77.91
N ARG A 172 -44.01 7.85 77.53
CA ARG A 172 -43.81 8.99 78.43
C ARG A 172 -45.14 9.58 78.91
N ARG A 173 -46.15 9.63 78.04
CA ARG A 173 -47.54 10.03 78.38
C ARG A 173 -48.25 9.02 79.30
N ARG A 174 -47.93 7.73 79.19
CA ARG A 174 -48.48 6.68 80.06
C ARG A 174 -47.88 6.73 81.47
N ARG A 175 -46.57 6.94 81.58
CA ARG A 175 -45.88 7.12 82.87
C ARG A 175 -46.30 8.40 83.61
N GLY A 176 -46.69 9.45 82.89
CA GLY A 176 -47.28 10.66 83.49
C GLY A 176 -48.74 10.51 83.94
N ARG A 177 -49.38 9.35 83.74
CA ARG A 177 -50.75 9.06 84.18
C ARG A 177 -50.83 8.16 85.42
N GLU A 178 -49.69 7.62 85.87
CA GLU A 178 -49.59 6.71 87.02
C GLU A 178 -48.87 7.36 88.22
N GLY A 179 -48.56 8.66 88.15
CA GLY A 179 -47.96 9.44 89.24
C GLY A 179 -48.72 10.75 89.48
N GLU A 180 -49.53 10.75 90.54
CA GLU A 180 -50.04 11.89 91.33
C GLU A 180 -50.93 12.94 90.64
N GLY A 181 -51.81 13.54 91.45
CA GLY A 181 -52.93 14.37 91.03
C GLY A 181 -52.58 15.76 90.48
N GLU A 182 -53.63 16.41 90.00
CA GLU A 182 -53.77 17.84 89.69
C GLU A 182 -52.66 18.48 88.84
N GLY A 183 -52.92 18.61 87.55
CA GLY A 183 -52.08 19.43 86.66
C GLY A 183 -52.58 19.40 85.22
N VAL A 184 -53.37 20.41 84.86
CA VAL A 184 -53.82 20.66 83.48
C VAL A 184 -52.58 20.81 82.58
N CYS A 185 -52.24 19.80 81.78
CA CYS A 185 -51.25 19.94 80.72
C CYS A 185 -51.93 20.56 79.50
N GLY A 186 -52.08 21.88 79.53
CA GLY A 186 -52.46 22.69 78.39
C GLY A 186 -51.37 22.63 77.33
N ALA A 187 -51.59 21.85 76.28
CA ALA A 187 -51.04 22.04 74.93
C ALA A 187 -51.46 20.86 74.04
N CYS A 188 -52.75 20.76 73.76
CA CYS A 188 -53.19 20.25 72.46
C CYS A 188 -53.90 21.40 71.72
N SER A 189 -53.19 22.51 71.55
CA SER A 189 -53.47 23.43 70.45
C SER A 189 -52.57 23.01 69.28
N PHE A 190 -53.26 22.71 68.19
CA PHE A 190 -52.75 22.19 66.92
C PHE A 190 -51.89 23.23 66.17
N ALA A 191 -50.83 22.77 65.49
CA ALA A 191 -50.39 23.21 64.14
C ALA A 191 -49.24 22.31 63.65
#